data_AF-A0A3L6RH72-F1
#
_entry.id   AF-A0A3L6RH72-F1
#
_cell.length_a   1.000
_cell.length_b   1.000
_cell.length_c   1.000
_cell.angle_alpha   90.00
_cell.angle_beta   90.00
_cell.angle_gamma   90.00
#
_symmetry.space_group_name_H-M   'P 1'
#
loop_
_entity.id
_entity.type
_entity.pdbx_description
1 polymer ?
#
loop_
_entity_poly.entity_id
_entity_poly.type
_entity_poly.pdbx_seq_one_letter_code
_entity_poly.pdbx_strand_id
1 'polypeptide(L)'
;MVEGFLQIVSEARLSIKQFCKKNGSPKCLDPKQDRQESFASFVALRNLSWSEVLKKGTKYHCEDFSRFCDQKMSCIVSTLNWSWPWAEQLLQCFFVASKCIWLLHLLAFSFSPPLMVLRVEENRAFDQMYMEDVLFDKQRVQNHPSAQVKLMVMPGFYVQDRVLKCRVLCRYS
;
A
#
# COMPACT_ATOMS: atom_id res chain seq x y z
N MET A 1 7.57 -10.11 7.15
CA MET A 1 6.59 -9.20 7.80
C MET A 1 6.74 -7.76 7.34
N VAL A 2 7.96 -7.19 7.27
CA VAL A 2 8.24 -5.83 6.73
C VAL A 2 7.91 -5.70 5.23
N GLU A 3 8.00 -6.79 4.48
CA GLU A 3 7.77 -6.81 3.04
C GLU A 3 6.31 -6.77 2.61
N GLY A 4 5.45 -7.51 3.30
CA GLY A 4 4.01 -7.38 3.13
C GLY A 4 3.56 -5.94 3.41
N PHE A 5 4.13 -5.31 4.44
CA PHE A 5 3.84 -3.91 4.76
C PHE A 5 4.21 -2.96 3.61
N LEU A 6 5.40 -3.09 3.00
CA LEU A 6 5.83 -2.22 1.90
C LEU A 6 5.06 -2.47 0.58
N GLN A 7 4.64 -3.70 0.31
CA GLN A 7 3.74 -3.99 -0.82
C GLN A 7 2.38 -3.33 -0.62
N ILE A 8 1.82 -3.50 0.59
CA ILE A 8 0.58 -2.86 1.01
C ILE A 8 0.73 -1.33 0.94
N VAL A 9 1.87 -0.72 1.32
CA VAL A 9 2.10 0.74 1.20
C VAL A 9 1.96 1.20 -0.24
N SER A 10 2.54 0.47 -1.19
CA SER A 10 2.57 0.94 -2.58
C SER A 10 1.29 0.63 -3.33
N GLU A 11 0.65 -0.49 -3.05
CA GLU A 11 -0.70 -0.78 -3.54
C GLU A 11 -1.73 0.15 -2.91
N ALA A 12 -1.60 0.49 -1.61
CA ALA A 12 -2.36 1.54 -0.95
C ALA A 12 -2.17 2.84 -1.73
N ARG A 13 -0.93 3.26 -1.93
CA ARG A 13 -0.61 4.53 -2.57
C ARG A 13 -1.05 4.61 -4.03
N LEU A 14 -1.03 3.50 -4.78
CA LEU A 14 -1.58 3.43 -6.13
C LEU A 14 -3.10 3.40 -6.14
N SER A 15 -3.73 2.51 -5.34
CA SER A 15 -5.18 2.48 -5.17
C SER A 15 -5.67 3.88 -4.81
N ILE A 16 -4.94 4.60 -3.96
CA ILE A 16 -5.24 5.94 -3.51
C ILE A 16 -4.92 7.00 -4.56
N LYS A 17 -3.86 6.90 -5.36
CA LYS A 17 -3.68 7.82 -6.51
C LYS A 17 -4.81 7.65 -7.54
N GLN A 18 -5.23 6.42 -7.80
CA GLN A 18 -6.36 6.12 -8.69
C GLN A 18 -7.69 6.59 -8.09
N PHE A 19 -7.82 6.48 -6.76
CA PHE A 19 -9.03 6.82 -6.01
C PHE A 19 -9.16 8.31 -5.68
N CYS A 20 -8.07 9.01 -5.37
CA CYS A 20 -8.01 10.47 -5.18
C CYS A 20 -8.17 11.24 -6.50
N LYS A 21 -7.86 10.64 -7.66
CA LYS A 21 -8.37 11.16 -8.94
C LYS A 21 -9.91 11.20 -9.00
N LYS A 22 -10.59 10.38 -8.18
CA LYS A 22 -12.05 10.28 -8.07
C LYS A 22 -12.63 11.01 -6.84
N ASN A 23 -11.83 11.35 -5.83
CA ASN A 23 -12.29 12.03 -4.62
C ASN A 23 -11.91 13.52 -4.61
N GLY A 24 -12.65 14.30 -5.39
CA GLY A 24 -12.93 15.72 -5.12
C GLY A 24 -11.74 16.68 -5.03
N SER A 25 -12.08 17.95 -4.84
CA SER A 25 -11.13 19.03 -4.53
C SER A 25 -10.41 18.74 -3.21
N PRO A 26 -9.14 19.17 -3.05
CA PRO A 26 -8.41 19.00 -1.80
C PRO A 26 -9.19 19.63 -0.62
N LYS A 27 -9.17 18.93 0.52
CA LYS A 27 -9.91 19.36 1.73
C LYS A 27 -9.28 20.60 2.36
N CYS A 28 -7.96 20.74 2.31
CA CYS A 28 -7.26 21.97 2.65
C CYS A 28 -6.56 22.57 1.41
N LEU A 29 -6.45 23.90 1.39
CA LEU A 29 -5.66 24.61 0.38
C LEU A 29 -4.17 24.70 0.76
N ASP A 30 -3.83 24.57 2.05
CA ASP A 30 -2.45 24.57 2.53
C ASP A 30 -1.90 23.13 2.60
N PRO A 31 -0.88 22.80 1.79
CA PRO A 31 -0.24 21.49 1.83
C PRO A 31 0.36 21.13 3.19
N LYS A 32 0.76 22.09 4.03
CA LYS A 32 1.27 21.79 5.39
C LYS A 32 0.16 21.29 6.30
N GLN A 33 -0.99 21.94 6.25
CA GLN A 33 -2.16 21.56 7.04
C GLN A 33 -2.71 20.19 6.61
N ASP A 34 -2.81 19.90 5.30
CA ASP A 34 -3.22 18.58 4.79
C ASP A 34 -2.35 17.43 5.36
N ARG A 35 -1.03 17.66 5.49
CA ARG A 35 -0.11 16.68 6.06
C ARG A 35 -0.35 16.45 7.55
N GLN A 36 -0.58 17.53 8.29
CA GLN A 36 -0.87 17.46 9.72
C GLN A 36 -2.18 16.72 9.98
N GLU A 37 -3.22 16.99 9.19
CA GLU A 37 -4.51 16.29 9.26
C GLU A 37 -4.37 14.80 8.92
N SER A 38 -3.55 14.47 7.91
CA SER A 38 -3.22 13.08 7.57
C SER A 38 -2.53 12.37 8.73
N PHE A 39 -1.54 13.00 9.37
CA PHE A 39 -0.86 12.43 10.53
C PHE A 39 -1.78 12.32 11.75
N ALA A 40 -2.61 13.33 12.02
CA ALA A 40 -3.57 13.31 13.12
C ALA A 40 -4.57 12.15 12.96
N SER A 41 -5.07 11.94 11.73
CA SER A 41 -5.93 10.81 11.39
C SER A 41 -5.21 9.46 11.58
N PHE A 42 -3.92 9.37 11.23
CA PHE A 42 -3.12 8.17 11.47
C PHE A 42 -3.02 7.86 12.97
N VAL A 43 -2.72 8.87 13.78
CA VAL A 43 -2.60 8.72 15.24
C VAL A 43 -3.93 8.30 15.86
N ALA A 44 -5.05 8.86 15.40
CA ALA A 44 -6.38 8.51 15.89
C ALA A 44 -6.77 7.06 15.54
N LEU A 45 -6.41 6.59 14.36
CA LEU A 45 -6.84 5.27 13.86
C LEU A 45 -5.88 4.13 14.22
N ARG A 46 -4.58 4.40 14.49
CA ARG A 46 -3.58 3.32 14.66
C ARG A 46 -3.95 2.31 15.74
N ASN A 47 -4.62 2.74 16.80
CA ASN A 47 -5.01 1.89 17.92
C ASN A 47 -6.45 1.36 17.84
N LEU A 48 -7.21 1.70 16.80
CA LEU A 48 -8.59 1.26 16.63
C LEU A 48 -8.70 -0.27 16.56
N SER A 49 -9.36 -0.90 17.53
CA SER A 49 -9.52 -2.35 17.59
C SER A 49 -10.77 -2.84 16.85
N TRP A 50 -10.78 -4.12 16.49
CA TRP A 50 -11.99 -4.77 15.94
C TRP A 50 -13.17 -4.69 16.92
N SER A 51 -12.91 -4.83 18.22
CA SER A 51 -13.94 -4.77 19.26
C SER A 51 -14.65 -3.41 19.35
N GLU A 52 -13.94 -2.31 19.06
CA GLU A 52 -14.53 -0.97 19.02
C GLU A 52 -15.38 -0.78 17.76
N VAL A 53 -14.89 -1.30 16.63
CA VAL A 53 -15.62 -1.27 15.36
C VAL A 53 -16.91 -2.07 15.42
N LEU A 54 -16.90 -3.24 16.07
CA LEU A 54 -18.14 -4.01 16.29
C LEU A 54 -19.17 -3.24 17.12
N LYS A 55 -18.73 -2.39 18.06
CA LYS A 55 -19.62 -1.62 18.95
C LYS A 55 -20.17 -0.35 18.30
N LYS A 56 -19.34 0.38 17.54
CA LYS A 56 -19.67 1.73 17.05
C LYS A 56 -19.64 1.90 15.53
N GLY A 57 -19.12 0.92 14.80
CA GLY A 57 -18.89 0.98 13.36
C GLY A 57 -17.67 1.83 12.97
N THR A 58 -17.12 1.59 11.78
CA THR A 58 -15.96 2.33 11.24
C THR A 58 -16.25 3.81 11.03
N LYS A 59 -17.47 4.16 10.61
CA LYS A 59 -17.90 5.55 10.36
C LYS A 59 -17.80 6.45 11.59
N TYR A 60 -18.01 5.91 12.79
CA TYR A 60 -17.89 6.67 14.04
C TYR A 60 -16.46 7.18 14.27
N HIS A 61 -15.45 6.43 13.83
CA HIS A 61 -14.05 6.74 14.05
C HIS A 61 -13.43 7.57 12.91
N CYS A 62 -13.78 7.25 11.66
CA CYS A 62 -13.31 8.00 10.49
C CYS A 62 -14.21 7.71 9.28
N GLU A 63 -14.88 8.75 8.79
CA GLU A 63 -15.80 8.63 7.66
C GLU A 63 -15.09 8.24 6.36
N ASP A 64 -13.92 8.82 6.08
CA ASP A 64 -13.15 8.49 4.88
C ASP A 64 -12.67 7.03 4.89
N PHE A 65 -12.24 6.54 6.06
CA PHE A 65 -11.88 5.14 6.23
C PHE A 65 -13.07 4.20 6.03
N SER A 66 -14.25 4.56 6.55
CA SER A 66 -15.48 3.80 6.31
C SER A 66 -15.78 3.71 4.82
N ARG A 67 -15.75 4.85 4.11
CA ARG A 67 -16.00 4.90 2.66
C ARG A 67 -15.01 4.05 1.87
N PHE A 68 -13.74 4.07 2.28
CA PHE A 68 -12.70 3.21 1.71
C PHE A 68 -13.02 1.72 1.91
N CYS A 69 -13.43 1.31 3.11
CA CYS A 69 -13.85 -0.06 3.39
C CYS A 69 -15.07 -0.47 2.55
N ASP A 70 -16.11 0.36 2.48
CA ASP A 70 -17.35 0.08 1.75
C ASP A 70 -17.08 -0.18 0.27
N GLN A 71 -16.23 0.64 -0.35
CA GLN A 71 -15.86 0.48 -1.75
C GLN A 71 -15.01 -0.76 -2.00
N LYS A 72 -14.10 -1.10 -1.09
CA LYS A 72 -13.29 -2.32 -1.21
C LYS A 72 -14.15 -3.58 -1.03
N MET A 73 -15.07 -3.59 -0.07
CA MET A 73 -16.05 -4.66 0.06
C MET A 73 -16.93 -4.78 -1.19
N SER A 74 -17.46 -3.65 -1.69
CA SER A 74 -18.27 -3.63 -2.92
C SER A 74 -17.49 -4.17 -4.13
N CYS A 75 -16.22 -3.80 -4.27
CA CYS A 75 -15.35 -4.34 -5.32
C CYS A 75 -15.22 -5.86 -5.22
N ILE A 76 -14.95 -6.40 -4.02
CA ILE A 76 -14.86 -7.84 -3.81
C ILE A 76 -16.17 -8.54 -4.14
N VAL A 77 -17.30 -8.00 -3.66
CA VAL A 77 -18.64 -8.52 -3.95
C VAL A 77 -18.90 -8.59 -5.45
N SER A 78 -18.60 -7.52 -6.18
CA SER A 78 -18.80 -7.47 -7.63
C SER A 78 -17.88 -8.40 -8.42
N THR A 79 -16.62 -8.54 -7.99
CA THR A 79 -15.62 -9.33 -8.72
C THR A 79 -15.82 -10.83 -8.50
N LEU A 80 -16.24 -11.22 -7.30
CA LEU A 80 -16.45 -12.62 -6.92
C LEU A 80 -17.92 -13.06 -7.04
N ASN A 81 -18.84 -12.17 -7.44
CA ASN A 81 -20.29 -12.38 -7.37
C ASN A 81 -20.73 -12.89 -5.98
N TRP A 82 -20.18 -12.29 -4.93
CA TRP A 82 -20.38 -12.75 -3.56
C TRP A 82 -21.79 -12.41 -3.05
N SER A 83 -22.60 -13.41 -2.75
CA SER A 83 -24.01 -13.24 -2.33
C SER A 83 -24.27 -13.56 -0.84
N TRP A 84 -23.30 -14.14 -0.14
CA TRP A 84 -23.48 -14.64 1.22
C TRP A 84 -23.12 -13.58 2.27
N PRO A 85 -23.73 -13.62 3.48
CA PRO A 85 -23.30 -12.78 4.59
C PRO A 85 -21.84 -13.08 4.93
N TRP A 86 -21.08 -12.03 5.23
CA TRP A 86 -19.68 -12.18 5.59
C TRP A 86 -19.55 -12.75 7.00
N ALA A 87 -18.81 -13.86 7.15
CA ALA A 87 -18.46 -14.39 8.46
C ALA A 87 -17.63 -13.38 9.27
N GLU A 88 -17.80 -13.35 10.58
CA GLU A 88 -17.12 -12.37 11.45
C GLU A 88 -15.60 -12.43 11.31
N GLN A 89 -15.02 -13.63 11.22
CA GLN A 89 -13.57 -13.81 11.05
C GLN A 89 -13.09 -13.22 9.73
N LEU A 90 -13.88 -13.35 8.66
CA LEU A 90 -13.55 -12.77 7.36
C LEU A 90 -13.62 -11.24 7.40
N LEU A 91 -14.65 -10.69 8.05
CA LEU A 91 -14.78 -9.25 8.28
C LEU A 91 -13.62 -8.70 9.11
N GLN A 92 -13.21 -9.41 10.16
CA GLN A 92 -12.08 -9.03 11.01
C GLN A 92 -10.78 -9.02 10.20
N CYS A 93 -10.50 -10.06 9.42
CA CYS A 93 -9.33 -10.13 8.54
C CYS A 93 -9.34 -8.99 7.51
N PHE A 94 -10.49 -8.73 6.87
CA PHE A 94 -10.67 -7.62 5.95
C PHE A 94 -10.42 -6.27 6.62
N PHE A 95 -10.95 -6.07 7.83
CA PHE A 95 -10.76 -4.85 8.60
C PHE A 95 -9.29 -4.63 8.92
N VAL A 96 -8.58 -5.65 9.41
CA VAL A 96 -7.15 -5.55 9.72
C VAL A 96 -6.36 -5.18 8.47
N ALA A 97 -6.59 -5.85 7.34
CA ALA A 97 -5.92 -5.55 6.08
C ALA A 97 -6.23 -4.12 5.59
N SER A 98 -7.50 -3.74 5.57
CA SER A 98 -7.97 -2.42 5.14
C SER A 98 -7.43 -1.30 6.03
N LYS A 99 -7.42 -1.50 7.34
CA LYS A 99 -6.85 -0.57 8.32
C LYS A 99 -5.36 -0.38 8.08
N CYS A 100 -4.60 -1.44 7.84
CA CYS A 100 -3.18 -1.34 7.50
C CYS A 100 -2.96 -0.50 6.23
N ILE A 101 -3.69 -0.79 5.14
CA ILE A 101 -3.63 -0.02 3.89
C ILE A 101 -3.93 1.47 4.13
N TRP A 102 -4.99 1.76 4.91
CA TRP A 102 -5.41 3.13 5.20
C TRP A 102 -4.44 3.89 6.12
N LEU A 103 -3.86 3.24 7.12
CA LEU A 103 -2.84 3.87 7.96
C LEU A 103 -1.60 4.23 7.14
N LEU A 104 -1.23 3.35 6.21
CA LEU A 104 -0.11 3.58 5.32
C LEU A 104 -0.35 4.75 4.36
N HIS A 105 -1.59 4.90 3.89
CA HIS A 105 -2.02 6.08 3.15
C HIS A 105 -1.78 7.35 3.94
N LEU A 106 -2.36 7.43 5.13
CA LEU A 106 -2.29 8.61 5.97
C LEU A 106 -0.83 8.97 6.32
N LEU A 107 -0.02 7.96 6.62
CA LEU A 107 1.39 8.15 6.92
C LEU A 107 2.17 8.64 5.68
N ALA A 108 1.98 8.01 4.52
CA ALA A 108 2.66 8.40 3.28
C ALA A 108 2.37 9.85 2.88
N PHE A 109 1.14 10.33 3.15
CA PHE A 109 0.73 11.70 2.86
C PHE A 109 1.07 12.69 3.98
N SER A 110 1.50 12.23 5.16
CA SER A 110 2.01 13.11 6.22
C SER A 110 3.45 13.59 6.00
N PHE A 111 4.22 12.92 5.13
CA PHE A 111 5.63 13.25 4.89
C PHE A 111 5.84 14.42 3.91
N SER A 112 6.96 15.13 4.07
CA SER A 112 7.44 16.18 3.16
C SER A 112 8.96 16.07 3.00
N PRO A 113 9.50 15.93 1.76
CA PRO A 113 8.77 15.74 0.51
C PRO A 113 8.05 14.38 0.46
N PRO A 114 7.03 14.19 -0.39
CA PRO A 114 6.41 12.89 -0.57
C PRO A 114 7.46 11.85 -0.98
N LEU A 115 7.49 10.69 -0.33
CA LEU A 115 8.38 9.58 -0.72
C LEU A 115 8.21 9.30 -2.22
N MET A 116 9.23 9.10 -3.04
CA MET A 116 9.00 8.79 -4.46
C MET A 116 8.92 7.28 -4.63
N VAL A 117 7.83 6.74 -5.24
CA VAL A 117 7.74 5.29 -5.50
C VAL A 117 8.61 4.95 -6.70
N LEU A 118 9.52 4.00 -6.54
CA LEU A 118 10.28 3.39 -7.62
C LEU A 118 9.53 2.15 -8.10
N ARG A 119 9.20 2.12 -9.39
CA ARG A 119 8.58 0.99 -10.06
C ARG A 119 9.48 0.52 -11.19
N VAL A 120 9.44 -0.77 -11.45
CA VAL A 120 10.22 -1.42 -12.49
C VAL A 120 9.27 -2.23 -13.35
N GLU A 121 9.37 -2.02 -14.66
CA GLU A 121 8.53 -2.68 -15.65
C GLU A 121 9.07 -4.08 -15.95
N GLU A 122 8.20 -4.93 -16.49
CA GLU A 122 8.60 -6.24 -17.04
C GLU A 122 9.65 -6.06 -18.15
N ASN A 123 10.55 -7.03 -18.26
CA ASN A 123 11.71 -7.11 -19.16
C ASN A 123 12.79 -6.05 -18.94
N ARG A 124 12.69 -5.20 -17.91
CA ARG A 124 13.77 -4.28 -17.56
C ARG A 124 15.01 -5.06 -17.13
N ALA A 125 16.19 -4.64 -17.56
CA ALA A 125 17.45 -5.23 -17.10
C ALA A 125 17.57 -5.12 -15.58
N PHE A 126 18.02 -6.19 -14.93
CA PHE A 126 18.24 -6.21 -13.49
C PHE A 126 19.35 -5.24 -13.10
N ASP A 127 19.06 -4.36 -12.14
CA ASP A 127 20.02 -3.41 -11.61
C ASP A 127 20.13 -3.58 -10.09
N GLN A 128 21.24 -4.15 -9.63
CA GLN A 128 21.45 -4.44 -8.22
C GLN A 128 21.44 -3.20 -7.31
N MET A 129 21.63 -1.99 -7.86
CA MET A 129 21.56 -0.75 -7.08
C MET A 129 20.13 -0.43 -6.66
N TYR A 130 19.16 -0.81 -7.49
CA TYR A 130 17.75 -0.47 -7.33
C TYR A 130 16.84 -1.69 -7.10
N MET A 131 17.34 -2.91 -7.29
CA MET A 131 16.55 -4.14 -7.32
C MET A 131 17.20 -5.26 -6.49
N GLU A 132 16.35 -6.11 -5.90
CA GLU A 132 16.69 -7.36 -5.21
C GLU A 132 15.85 -8.49 -5.82
N ASP A 133 16.49 -9.59 -6.23
CA ASP A 133 15.75 -10.77 -6.71
C ASP A 133 15.14 -11.54 -5.52
N VAL A 134 13.84 -11.79 -5.54
CA VAL A 134 13.12 -12.53 -4.49
C VAL A 134 13.61 -13.97 -4.35
N LEU A 135 14.13 -14.57 -5.43
CA LEU A 135 14.73 -15.92 -5.40
C LEU A 135 16.19 -15.92 -4.88
N PHE A 136 16.59 -14.85 -4.19
CA PHE A 136 17.89 -14.55 -3.62
C PHE A 136 18.76 -15.79 -3.31
N ASP A 137 19.61 -16.18 -4.26
CA ASP A 137 20.69 -17.12 -4.06
C ASP A 137 22.01 -16.36 -4.28
N LYS A 138 22.77 -16.18 -3.20
CA LYS A 138 23.98 -15.31 -3.14
C LYS A 138 25.05 -15.66 -4.19
N GLN A 139 24.95 -16.82 -4.84
CA GLN A 139 25.91 -17.28 -5.85
C GLN A 139 25.55 -16.94 -7.31
N ARG A 140 24.34 -16.47 -7.62
CA ARG A 140 23.87 -16.41 -9.03
C ARG A 140 24.05 -15.06 -9.73
N VAL A 141 24.20 -13.96 -8.99
CA VAL A 141 24.29 -12.61 -9.57
C VAL A 141 25.64 -12.33 -10.24
N GLN A 142 26.72 -13.00 -9.81
CA GLN A 142 28.03 -12.86 -10.48
C GLN A 142 28.09 -13.52 -11.87
N ASN A 143 27.16 -14.43 -12.19
CA ASN A 143 27.25 -15.27 -13.39
C ASN A 143 26.23 -14.94 -14.50
N HIS A 144 25.29 -14.01 -14.29
CA HIS A 144 24.26 -13.69 -15.29
C HIS A 144 24.10 -12.19 -15.55
N PRO A 145 24.95 -11.59 -16.43
CA PRO A 145 24.81 -10.21 -16.87
C PRO A 145 23.53 -9.93 -17.69
N SER A 146 22.74 -10.96 -18.03
CA SER A 146 21.54 -10.93 -18.87
C SER A 146 20.21 -11.06 -18.10
N ALA A 147 20.21 -10.93 -16.76
CA ALA A 147 18.98 -11.06 -15.98
C ALA A 147 17.99 -9.92 -16.26
N GLN A 148 16.73 -10.27 -16.52
CA GLN A 148 15.64 -9.32 -16.78
C GLN A 148 14.52 -9.50 -15.77
N VAL A 149 13.85 -8.42 -15.39
CA VAL A 149 12.69 -8.45 -14.50
C VAL A 149 11.54 -9.16 -15.21
N LYS A 150 11.07 -10.28 -14.65
CA LYS A 150 9.83 -10.93 -15.06
C LYS A 150 8.62 -10.30 -14.38
N LEU A 151 8.77 -9.95 -13.11
CA LEU A 151 7.68 -9.40 -12.31
C LEU A 151 8.25 -8.52 -11.20
N MET A 152 7.65 -7.34 -11.00
CA MET A 152 7.85 -6.58 -9.78
C MET A 152 6.97 -7.17 -8.67
N VAL A 153 7.61 -7.83 -7.71
CA VAL A 153 6.93 -8.39 -6.53
C VAL A 153 6.67 -7.30 -5.51
N MET A 154 7.67 -6.42 -5.31
CA MET A 154 7.50 -5.21 -4.52
C MET A 154 8.17 -3.99 -5.14
N PRO A 155 7.54 -2.83 -5.01
CA PRO A 155 8.12 -1.56 -5.45
C PRO A 155 9.15 -1.04 -4.44
N GLY A 156 10.06 -0.24 -4.95
CA GLY A 156 11.05 0.48 -4.17
C GLY A 156 10.58 1.89 -3.81
N PHE A 157 11.41 2.61 -3.05
CA PHE A 157 11.16 3.99 -2.65
C PHE A 157 12.46 4.78 -2.60
N TYR A 158 12.40 6.05 -3.03
CA TYR A 158 13.46 7.02 -2.75
C TYR A 158 13.15 7.72 -1.43
N VAL A 159 14.13 7.71 -0.53
CA VAL A 159 14.06 8.34 0.79
C VAL A 159 15.33 9.17 0.98
N GLN A 160 15.23 10.49 0.80
CA GLN A 160 16.39 11.38 0.80
C GLN A 160 17.44 10.87 -0.20
N ASP A 161 18.65 10.55 0.27
CA ASP A 161 19.77 10.04 -0.54
C ASP A 161 19.87 8.51 -0.56
N ARG A 162 18.83 7.81 -0.10
CA ARG A 162 18.80 6.34 -0.01
C ARG A 162 17.68 5.74 -0.87
N VAL A 163 17.96 4.56 -1.40
CA VAL A 163 16.99 3.75 -2.15
C VAL A 163 16.60 2.55 -1.32
N LEU A 164 15.30 2.40 -1.07
CA LEU A 164 14.72 1.11 -0.72
C LEU A 164 14.44 0.37 -2.03
N LYS A 165 15.11 -0.76 -2.25
CA LYS A 165 15.12 -1.47 -3.53
C LYS A 165 13.77 -2.11 -3.85
N CYS A 166 13.46 -2.21 -5.14
CA CYS A 166 12.38 -3.07 -5.63
C CYS A 166 12.71 -4.53 -5.35
N ARG A 167 11.71 -5.32 -4.98
CA ARG A 167 11.82 -6.79 -4.93
C ARG A 167 11.27 -7.30 -6.24
N VAL A 168 12.08 -7.98 -7.03
CA VAL A 168 11.72 -8.43 -8.38
C VAL A 168 11.91 -9.93 -8.50
N LEU A 169 11.16 -10.56 -9.38
CA LEU A 169 11.48 -11.90 -9.85
C LEU A 169 12.23 -11.75 -11.18
N CYS A 170 13.42 -12.31 -11.30
CA CYS A 170 14.17 -12.26 -12.55
C CYS A 170 13.91 -13.50 -13.42
N ARG A 171 14.01 -13.31 -14.74
CA ARG A 171 14.25 -14.35 -15.73
C ARG A 171 15.71 -14.27 -16.15
N TYR A 172 16.35 -15.43 -16.23
CA TYR A 172 17.74 -15.59 -16.64
C TYR A 172 17.75 -16.16 -18.06
N SER A 173 18.57 -15.59 -18.94
CA SER A 173 18.73 -16.02 -20.33
C SER A 173 20.09 -16.65 -20.53
#